data_AF-A0A6I3L6A9-F1
#
_entry.id   AF-A0A6I3L6A9-F1
#
_cell.length_a   1.000
_cell.length_b   1.000
_cell.length_c   1.000
_cell.angle_alpha   90.00
_cell.angle_beta   90.00
_cell.angle_gamma   90.00
#
_symmetry.space_group_name_H-M   'P 1'
#
loop_
_entity.id
_entity.type
_entity.pdbx_description
1 polymer ?
#
loop_
_entity_poly.entity_id
_entity_poly.type
_entity_poly.pdbx_seq_one_letter_code
_entity_poly.pdbx_strand_id
1 'polypeptide(L)'
;MTDPSDDLDALRALISHRYVVEILDAVASSPRTFRQLTATVGPHHAIEAALRILASHRLIETDQHGSWDRRPVGATCIQLTDRGRYTVSTLSSLAVWTALYERTDHGHRDRSN
;
A
#
# COMPACT_ATOMS: atom_id res chain seq x y z
N MET A 1 -7.95 4.91 21.22
CA MET A 1 -9.14 5.01 20.37
C MET A 1 -8.73 5.97 19.27
N THR A 2 -8.16 5.47 18.17
CA THR A 2 -7.76 6.30 17.04
C THR A 2 -9.00 6.94 16.45
N ASP A 3 -8.95 8.22 16.13
CA ASP A 3 -10.05 8.89 15.45
C ASP A 3 -10.22 8.25 14.06
N PRO A 4 -11.44 7.88 13.62
CA PRO A 4 -11.67 7.42 12.24
C PRO A 4 -11.12 8.38 11.18
N SER A 5 -11.02 9.68 11.50
CA SER A 5 -10.33 10.66 10.65
C SER A 5 -8.81 10.43 10.56
N ASP A 6 -8.14 10.05 11.64
CA ASP A 6 -6.69 9.76 11.61
C ASP A 6 -6.40 8.51 10.76
N ASP A 7 -7.26 7.49 10.85
CA ASP A 7 -7.14 6.27 10.06
C ASP A 7 -7.31 6.54 8.57
N LEU A 8 -8.23 7.42 8.19
CA LEU A 8 -8.45 7.82 6.80
C LEU A 8 -7.29 8.68 6.26
N ASP A 9 -6.68 9.54 7.07
CA ASP A 9 -5.49 10.31 6.68
C ASP A 9 -4.26 9.43 6.50
N ALA A 10 -4.07 8.45 7.39
CA ALA A 10 -3.02 7.45 7.25
C ALA A 10 -3.22 6.60 5.97
N LEU A 11 -4.46 6.20 5.68
CA LEU A 11 -4.79 5.47 4.46
C LEU A 11 -4.56 6.33 3.22
N ARG A 12 -4.94 7.61 3.26
CA ARG A 12 -4.69 8.59 2.18
C ARG A 12 -3.20 8.75 1.90
N ALA A 13 -2.39 8.96 2.95
CA ALA A 13 -0.95 9.10 2.82
C ALA A 13 -0.35 7.84 2.19
N LEU A 14 -0.80 6.66 2.62
CA LEU A 14 -0.36 5.39 2.08
C LEU A 14 -0.64 5.24 0.58
N ILE A 15 -1.88 5.47 0.13
CA ILE A 15 -2.25 5.29 -1.28
C ILE A 15 -1.72 6.40 -2.20
N SER A 16 -1.24 7.51 -1.63
CA SER A 16 -0.62 8.60 -2.39
C SER A 16 0.77 8.20 -2.92
N HIS A 17 1.37 7.12 -2.40
CA HIS A 17 2.64 6.62 -2.87
C HIS A 17 2.47 5.79 -4.15
N ARG A 18 3.31 6.09 -5.14
CA ARG A 18 3.32 5.39 -6.43
C ARG A 18 3.50 3.88 -6.25
N TYR A 19 2.74 3.09 -7.01
CA TYR A 19 2.74 1.62 -7.02
C TYR A 19 2.17 0.93 -5.77
N VAL A 20 1.73 1.67 -4.73
CA VAL A 20 1.18 1.05 -3.52
C VAL A 20 -0.14 0.33 -3.80
N VAL A 21 -1.08 0.98 -4.49
CA VAL A 21 -2.39 0.39 -4.78
C VAL A 21 -2.24 -0.80 -5.73
N GLU A 22 -1.39 -0.66 -6.74
CA GLU A 22 -1.12 -1.70 -7.74
C GLU A 22 -0.44 -2.93 -7.14
N ILE A 23 0.50 -2.74 -6.20
CA ILE A 23 1.11 -3.87 -5.47
C ILE A 23 0.07 -4.55 -4.60
N LEU A 24 -0.72 -3.79 -3.82
CA LEU A 24 -1.76 -4.33 -2.95
C LEU A 24 -2.78 -5.17 -3.74
N ASP A 25 -3.23 -4.66 -4.88
CA ASP A 25 -4.13 -5.37 -5.79
C ASP A 25 -3.48 -6.67 -6.34
N ALA A 26 -2.23 -6.58 -6.80
CA ALA A 26 -1.51 -7.73 -7.36
C ALA A 26 -1.30 -8.88 -6.35
N VAL A 27 -1.05 -8.55 -5.07
CA VAL A 27 -0.86 -9.55 -4.00
C VAL A 27 -2.16 -9.97 -3.31
N ALA A 28 -3.25 -9.22 -3.47
CA ALA A 28 -4.56 -9.57 -2.91
C ALA A 28 -5.13 -10.86 -3.51
N SER A 29 -4.90 -11.08 -4.81
CA SER A 29 -5.36 -12.28 -5.51
C SER A 29 -4.56 -13.53 -5.13
N SER A 30 -3.25 -13.37 -4.94
CA SER A 30 -2.33 -14.48 -4.63
C SER A 30 -0.97 -13.93 -4.21
N PRO A 31 -0.20 -14.64 -3.35
CA PRO A 31 1.20 -14.31 -3.11
C PRO A 31 1.98 -14.15 -4.43
N ARG A 32 2.84 -13.13 -4.50
CA ARG A 32 3.65 -12.82 -5.71
C ARG A 32 5.12 -12.75 -5.36
N THR A 33 5.98 -13.21 -6.26
CA THR A 33 7.41 -12.98 -6.12
C THR A 33 7.79 -11.55 -6.47
N PHE A 34 8.89 -11.06 -5.91
CA PHE A 34 9.44 -9.77 -6.28
C PHE A 34 9.66 -9.64 -7.81
N ARG A 35 10.14 -10.70 -8.47
CA ARG A 35 10.29 -10.72 -9.93
C ARG A 35 8.95 -10.53 -10.65
N GLN A 36 7.89 -11.20 -10.20
CA GLN A 36 6.56 -11.06 -10.78
C GLN A 36 6.05 -9.62 -10.64
N LEU A 37 6.21 -9.00 -9.47
CA LEU A 37 5.80 -7.61 -9.25
C LEU A 37 6.54 -6.63 -10.16
N THR A 38 7.86 -6.81 -10.34
CA THR A 38 8.62 -5.93 -11.26
C THR A 38 8.24 -6.11 -12.74
N ALA A 39 7.72 -7.28 -13.10
CA ALA A 39 7.27 -7.54 -14.47
C ALA A 39 5.88 -6.93 -14.76
N THR A 40 5.02 -6.82 -13.74
CA THR A 40 3.62 -6.40 -13.92
C THR A 40 3.33 -4.98 -13.47
N VAL A 41 4.01 -4.47 -12.44
CA VAL A 41 3.68 -3.19 -11.80
C VAL A 41 4.62 -2.07 -12.23
N GLY A 42 5.94 -2.31 -12.25
CA GLY A 42 6.89 -1.25 -12.54
C GLY A 42 8.36 -1.59 -12.28
N PRO A 43 9.26 -0.61 -12.48
CA PRO A 43 10.70 -0.83 -12.39
C PRO A 43 11.15 -1.14 -10.96
N HIS A 44 12.21 -1.96 -10.84
CA HIS A 44 12.74 -2.49 -9.58
C HIS A 44 12.86 -1.47 -8.43
N HIS A 45 13.46 -0.31 -8.69
CA HIS A 45 13.74 0.70 -7.65
C HIS A 45 12.44 1.28 -7.06
N ALA A 46 11.40 1.43 -7.87
CA ALA A 46 10.15 2.00 -7.42
C ALA A 46 9.29 0.98 -6.66
N ILE A 47 9.32 -0.30 -7.10
CA ILE A 47 8.68 -1.41 -6.37
C ILE A 47 9.31 -1.58 -4.99
N GLU A 48 10.65 -1.52 -4.89
CA GLU A 48 11.34 -1.66 -3.61
C GLU A 48 10.94 -0.56 -2.61
N ALA A 49 10.83 0.68 -3.06
CA ALA A 49 10.36 1.79 -2.22
C ALA A 49 8.93 1.57 -1.71
N ALA A 50 8.02 1.17 -2.60
CA ALA A 50 6.62 0.91 -2.24
C ALA A 50 6.48 -0.30 -1.29
N LEU A 51 7.26 -1.37 -1.49
CA LEU A 51 7.28 -2.52 -0.59
C LEU A 51 7.78 -2.14 0.81
N ARG A 52 8.80 -1.30 0.93
CA ARG A 52 9.28 -0.80 2.23
C ARG A 52 8.21 -0.01 2.97
N ILE A 53 7.43 0.81 2.26
CA ILE A 53 6.29 1.54 2.83
C ILE A 53 5.23 0.53 3.31
N LEU A 54 4.80 -0.40 2.46
CA LEU A 54 3.81 -1.40 2.84
C LEU A 54 4.25 -2.24 4.05
N ALA A 55 5.53 -2.58 4.10
CA ALA A 55 6.14 -3.31 5.20
C ALA A 55 6.19 -2.52 6.51
N SER A 56 6.53 -1.23 6.47
CA SER A 56 6.56 -0.38 7.66
C SER A 56 5.16 -0.23 8.28
N HIS A 57 4.13 -0.26 7.45
CA HIS A 57 2.72 -0.31 7.86
C HIS A 57 2.22 -1.73 8.22
N ARG A 58 3.09 -2.75 8.20
CA ARG A 58 2.80 -4.17 8.47
C ARG A 58 1.68 -4.75 7.59
N LEU A 59 1.57 -4.29 6.35
CA LEU A 59 0.54 -4.73 5.41
C LEU A 59 0.97 -5.96 4.60
N ILE A 60 2.28 -6.14 4.45
CA ILE A 60 2.86 -7.25 3.72
C ILE A 60 3.90 -7.95 4.60
N GLU A 61 4.15 -9.21 4.26
CA GLU A 61 5.21 -10.04 4.81
C GLU A 61 5.90 -10.83 3.69
N THR A 62 7.09 -11.34 3.97
CA THR A 62 7.85 -12.19 3.05
C THR A 62 8.24 -13.52 3.66
N ASP A 63 8.49 -14.49 2.80
CA ASP A 63 9.10 -15.78 3.18
C ASP A 63 10.56 -15.67 3.66
N GLN A 64 11.27 -14.60 3.27
CA GLN A 64 12.62 -14.36 3.78
C GLN A 64 12.60 -13.79 5.20
N HIS A 65 13.34 -14.45 6.08
CA HIS A 65 13.62 -13.95 7.42
C HIS A 65 14.73 -12.87 7.31
N GLY A 66 14.34 -11.59 7.32
CA GLY A 66 15.28 -10.48 7.21
C GLY A 66 14.61 -9.11 7.20
N SER A 67 15.42 -8.06 7.32
CA SER A 67 14.95 -6.68 7.13
C SER A 67 14.66 -6.40 5.66
N TRP A 68 13.60 -5.64 5.39
CA TRP A 68 13.30 -5.01 4.11
C TRP A 68 14.39 -4.02 3.63
N ASP A 69 15.36 -3.70 4.51
CA ASP A 69 16.57 -2.95 4.15
C ASP A 69 17.51 -3.75 3.24
N ARG A 70 17.42 -5.08 3.28
CA ARG A 70 18.16 -5.93 2.34
C ARG A 70 17.36 -6.06 1.06
N ARG A 71 18.04 -5.89 -0.08
CA ARG A 71 17.44 -5.97 -1.40
C ARG A 71 16.68 -7.31 -1.56
N PRO A 72 15.37 -7.29 -1.84
CA PRO A 72 14.61 -8.50 -2.10
C PRO A 72 15.22 -9.27 -3.27
N VAL A 73 15.36 -10.59 -3.13
CA VAL A 73 15.82 -11.45 -4.22
C VAL A 73 14.62 -11.72 -5.13
N GLY A 74 14.83 -11.91 -6.44
CA GLY A 74 13.73 -12.11 -7.39
C GLY A 74 12.76 -13.27 -7.04
N ALA A 75 13.19 -14.24 -6.23
CA ALA A 75 12.38 -15.36 -5.76
C ALA A 75 11.63 -15.10 -4.43
N THR A 76 11.92 -13.99 -3.73
CA THR A 76 11.26 -13.64 -2.46
C THR A 76 9.75 -13.53 -2.67
N CYS A 77 8.99 -14.37 -1.97
CA CYS A 77 7.54 -14.38 -2.03
C CYS A 77 6.97 -13.32 -1.09
N ILE A 78 6.06 -12.50 -1.60
CA ILE A 78 5.41 -11.39 -0.90
C ILE A 78 3.92 -11.70 -0.82
N GLN A 79 3.37 -11.59 0.39
CA GLN A 79 1.94 -11.81 0.66
C GLN A 79 1.39 -10.78 1.63
N LEU A 80 0.06 -10.64 1.65
CA LEU A 80 -0.62 -9.78 2.62
C LEU A 80 -0.62 -10.40 4.01
N THR A 81 -0.44 -9.57 5.02
CA THR A 81 -0.80 -9.90 6.41
C THR A 81 -2.32 -9.84 6.59
N ASP A 82 -2.84 -10.20 7.77
CA ASP A 82 -4.25 -9.97 8.10
C ASP A 82 -4.62 -8.48 8.01
N ARG A 83 -3.73 -7.61 8.49
CA ARG A 83 -3.90 -6.16 8.38
C ARG A 83 -3.91 -5.72 6.92
N GLY A 84 -3.02 -6.26 6.08
CA GLY A 84 -3.00 -5.98 4.64
C GLY A 84 -4.30 -6.39 3.95
N ARG A 85 -4.82 -7.59 4.25
CA ARG A 85 -6.12 -8.06 3.73
C ARG A 85 -7.26 -7.14 4.13
N TYR A 86 -7.29 -6.71 5.39
CA TYR A 86 -8.30 -5.76 5.87
C TYR A 86 -8.20 -4.40 5.15
N THR A 87 -6.98 -3.89 4.94
CA THR A 87 -6.75 -2.65 4.19
C THR A 87 -7.23 -2.77 2.74
N VAL A 88 -6.94 -3.87 2.06
CA VAL A 88 -7.44 -4.11 0.69
C VAL A 88 -8.96 -4.19 0.65
N SER A 89 -9.59 -4.88 1.61
CA SER A 89 -11.05 -4.94 1.74
C SER A 89 -11.65 -3.53 1.91
N THR A 90 -11.03 -2.72 2.77
CA THR A 90 -11.40 -1.31 2.97
C THR A 90 -11.28 -0.51 1.67
N LEU A 91 -10.16 -0.65 0.94
CA LEU A 91 -9.93 0.01 -0.35
C LEU A 91 -10.80 -0.53 -1.50
N SER A 92 -11.47 -1.67 -1.32
CA SER A 92 -12.43 -2.19 -2.31
C SER A 92 -13.79 -1.49 -2.21
N SER A 93 -14.02 -0.70 -1.15
CA SER A 93 -15.26 0.04 -0.96
C SER A 93 -15.25 1.37 -1.70
N LEU A 94 -16.25 1.58 -2.57
CA LEU A 94 -16.45 2.85 -3.25
C LEU A 94 -16.66 4.01 -2.26
N ALA A 95 -17.38 3.77 -1.15
CA ALA A 95 -17.61 4.78 -0.13
C ALA A 95 -16.31 5.28 0.52
N VAL A 96 -15.31 4.40 0.68
CA VAL A 96 -14.00 4.76 1.19
C VAL A 96 -13.25 5.63 0.18
N TRP A 97 -13.29 5.29 -1.11
CA TRP A 97 -12.72 6.13 -2.15
C TRP A 97 -13.38 7.52 -2.19
N THR A 98 -14.70 7.59 -2.12
CA THR A 98 -15.44 8.87 -2.05
C THR A 98 -14.99 9.71 -0.85
N ALA A 99 -14.91 9.12 0.34
CA ALA A 99 -14.46 9.83 1.55
C ALA A 99 -13.01 10.34 1.43
N LEU A 100 -12.12 9.54 0.81
CA LEU A 100 -10.73 9.95 0.55
C LEU A 100 -10.66 11.16 -0.39
N TYR A 101 -11.45 11.16 -1.47
CA TYR A 101 -11.48 12.24 -2.47
C TYR A 101 -12.14 13.52 -1.95
N GLU A 102 -13.26 13.42 -1.22
CA GLU A 102 -13.93 14.58 -0.63
C GLU A 102 -12.99 15.33 0.32
N ARG A 103 -12.15 14.60 1.05
CA ARG A 103 -11.19 15.20 1.99
C ARG A 103 -10.01 15.91 1.30
N THR A 104 -9.62 15.46 0.11
CA THR A 104 -8.65 16.21 -0.72
C THR A 104 -9.21 17.53 -1.24
N ASP A 105 -10.51 17.59 -1.53
CA ASP A 105 -11.14 18.81 -2.06
C ASP A 105 -11.33 19.88 -0.97
N HIS A 106 -11.64 19.46 0.26
CA HIS A 106 -11.77 20.38 1.41
C HIS A 106 -10.42 20.99 1.85
N GLY A 107 -9.30 20.26 1.71
CA GLY A 107 -7.97 20.82 1.98
C GLY A 107 -7.46 21.83 0.93
N HIS A 108 -8.02 21.81 -0.28
CA HIS A 108 -7.67 22.76 -1.35
C HIS A 108 -8.46 24.08 -1.25
N ARG A 109 -9.70 24.03 -0.76
CA ARG A 109 -10.56 25.22 -0.60
C ARG A 109 -10.17 26.14 0.57
N ASP A 110 -9.46 25.63 1.58
CA ASP A 110 -9.11 26.40 2.78
C ASP A 110 -7.79 27.21 2.64
N ARG A 111 -7.16 27.17 1.45
CA ARG A 111 -5.88 27.86 1.17
C ARG A 111 -6.00 29.06 0.24
N SER A 112 -7.19 29.65 0.18
CA SER A 112 -7.49 30.89 -0.54
C SER A 112 -8.25 31.85 0.39
N ASN A 113 -7.54 32.41 1.37
CA ASN A 113 -7.92 33.66 2.03
C ASN A 113 -6.65 34.41 2.45
#